data_AF-A0A6M1T0D5-F1
#
_entry.id   AF-A0A6M1T0D5-F1
#
_cell.length_a   1.000
_cell.length_b   1.000
_cell.length_c   1.000
_cell.angle_alpha   90.00
_cell.angle_beta   90.00
_cell.angle_gamma   90.00
#
_symmetry.space_group_name_H-M   'P 1'
#
loop_
_entity.id
_entity.type
_entity.pdbx_description
1 polymer ?
#
loop_
_entity_poly.entity_id
_entity_poly.type
_entity_poly.pdbx_seq_one_letter_code
_entity_poly.pdbx_strand_id
1 'polypeptide(L)'
;MKIFKTFGLLILLLIGFQLSAIAQGNDATAKFKKYINNVVQKVEKAESPDQKRSILNDSFDNMIDTFDKVSGMKGVSEDNKAAIAKFRSTIVEKKNELNGNNGFAAVKNNQLNNFAHYVQQDLEQADETITISVTVLLLIIIILLLL
;
A
#
# COMPACT_ATOMS: atom_id res chain seq x y z
N MET A 1 7.37 -32.92 -37.78
CA MET A 1 6.70 -33.08 -36.47
C MET A 1 7.64 -32.80 -35.28
N LYS A 2 8.43 -31.72 -35.30
CA LYS A 2 9.30 -31.31 -34.16
C LYS A 2 9.01 -29.87 -33.71
N ILE A 3 8.71 -28.97 -34.65
CA ILE A 3 8.37 -27.56 -34.42
C ILE A 3 7.10 -27.37 -33.55
N PHE A 4 6.07 -28.20 -33.75
CA PHE A 4 4.84 -28.14 -32.95
C PHE A 4 5.03 -28.54 -31.47
N LYS A 5 6.01 -29.42 -31.17
CA LYS A 5 6.31 -29.83 -29.79
C LYS A 5 7.08 -28.74 -29.03
N THR A 6 7.98 -28.03 -29.71
CA THR A 6 8.72 -26.89 -29.12
C THR A 6 7.84 -25.66 -28.91
N PHE A 7 6.86 -25.41 -29.78
CA PHE A 7 5.93 -24.28 -29.62
C PHE A 7 4.97 -24.49 -28.45
N GLY A 8 4.48 -25.73 -28.26
CA GLY A 8 3.65 -26.09 -27.11
C GLY A 8 4.40 -25.96 -25.77
N LEU A 9 5.68 -26.31 -25.73
CA LEU A 9 6.52 -26.18 -24.54
C LEU A 9 6.76 -24.70 -24.15
N LEU A 10 6.97 -23.83 -25.14
CA LEU A 10 7.14 -22.38 -24.93
C LEU A 10 5.87 -21.71 -24.39
N ILE A 11 4.70 -22.08 -24.92
CA ILE A 11 3.41 -21.59 -24.44
C ILE A 11 3.13 -22.08 -23.01
N LEU A 12 3.44 -23.35 -22.71
CA LEU A 12 3.28 -23.90 -21.36
C LEU A 12 4.20 -23.21 -20.33
N LEU A 13 5.43 -22.87 -20.73
CA LEU A 13 6.38 -22.10 -19.92
C LEU A 13 5.93 -20.65 -19.70
N LEU A 14 5.38 -19.99 -20.73
CA LEU A 14 4.83 -18.63 -20.63
C LEU A 14 3.59 -18.57 -19.72
N ILE A 15 2.69 -19.55 -19.81
CA ILE A 15 1.52 -19.66 -18.92
C ILE A 15 1.97 -19.97 -17.48
N GLY A 16 2.96 -20.85 -17.30
CA GLY A 16 3.53 -21.14 -15.99
C GLY A 16 4.15 -19.91 -15.30
N PHE A 17 4.84 -19.07 -16.06
CA PHE A 17 5.44 -17.82 -15.55
C PHE A 17 4.39 -16.78 -15.14
N GLN A 18 3.27 -16.68 -15.88
CA GLN A 18 2.18 -15.76 -15.55
C GLN A 18 1.39 -16.21 -14.30
N LEU A 19 1.23 -17.51 -14.07
CA LEU A 19 0.53 -18.02 -12.89
C LEU A 19 1.30 -17.77 -11.59
N SER A 20 2.64 -17.82 -11.60
CA SER A 20 3.47 -17.50 -10.42
C SER A 20 3.40 -16.02 -10.03
N ALA A 21 3.30 -15.11 -11.01
CA ALA A 21 3.17 -13.68 -10.77
C ALA A 21 1.83 -13.32 -10.11
N ILE A 22 0.74 -14.01 -10.49
CA ILE A 22 -0.60 -13.81 -9.90
C ILE A 22 -0.65 -14.31 -8.45
N ALA A 23 0.00 -15.44 -8.15
CA ALA A 23 0.04 -15.99 -6.78
C ALA A 23 0.83 -15.11 -5.80
N GLN A 24 1.93 -14.49 -6.24
CA GLN A 24 2.69 -13.53 -5.42
C GLN A 24 1.93 -12.22 -5.17
N GLY A 25 1.09 -11.79 -6.12
CA GLY A 25 0.29 -10.57 -5.98
C GLY A 25 -0.73 -10.62 -4.83
N ASN A 26 -1.37 -11.77 -4.62
CA ASN A 26 -2.30 -11.96 -3.50
C ASN A 26 -1.62 -11.88 -2.12
N ASP A 27 -0.36 -12.32 -2.02
CA ASP A 27 0.41 -12.28 -0.75
C ASP A 27 0.81 -10.84 -0.38
N ALA A 28 1.11 -10.01 -1.38
CA ALA A 28 1.37 -8.58 -1.17
C ALA A 28 0.12 -7.89 -0.58
N THR A 29 -1.00 -7.91 -1.29
CA THR A 29 -2.24 -7.29 -0.81
C THR A 29 -2.63 -7.74 0.59
N ALA A 30 -2.50 -9.04 0.90
CA ALA A 30 -2.77 -9.56 2.25
C ALA A 30 -1.83 -8.98 3.33
N LYS A 31 -0.54 -8.83 3.02
CA LYS A 31 0.45 -8.21 3.93
C LYS A 31 0.19 -6.71 4.13
N PHE A 32 -0.19 -5.99 3.09
CA PHE A 32 -0.58 -4.59 3.21
C PHE A 32 -1.81 -4.43 4.11
N LYS A 33 -2.87 -5.21 3.87
CA LYS A 33 -4.07 -5.23 4.73
C LYS A 33 -3.70 -5.56 6.18
N LYS A 34 -2.80 -6.52 6.40
CA LYS A 34 -2.29 -6.86 7.74
C LYS A 34 -1.53 -5.69 8.39
N TYR A 35 -0.70 -4.96 7.65
CA TYR A 35 -0.01 -3.77 8.16
C TYR A 35 -1.02 -2.72 8.64
N ILE A 36 -2.00 -2.38 7.81
CA ILE A 36 -3.02 -1.38 8.15
C ILE A 36 -3.87 -1.85 9.33
N ASN A 37 -4.30 -3.11 9.35
CA ASN A 37 -5.04 -3.68 10.47
C ASN A 37 -4.26 -3.59 11.79
N ASN A 38 -2.96 -3.88 11.77
CA ASN A 38 -2.11 -3.74 12.96
C ASN A 38 -2.04 -2.29 13.46
N VAL A 39 -1.99 -1.30 12.55
CA VAL A 39 -2.00 0.12 12.92
C VAL A 39 -3.32 0.47 13.60
N VAL A 40 -4.46 0.07 13.02
CA VAL A 40 -5.78 0.28 13.61
C VAL A 40 -5.88 -0.35 15.00
N GLN A 41 -5.45 -1.60 15.16
CA GLN A 41 -5.44 -2.26 16.48
C GLN A 41 -4.55 -1.54 17.50
N LYS A 42 -3.39 -1.00 17.08
CA LYS A 42 -2.52 -0.22 17.96
C LYS A 42 -3.21 1.08 18.40
N VAL A 43 -3.92 1.76 17.50
CA VAL A 43 -4.71 2.95 17.80
C VAL A 43 -5.85 2.61 18.77
N GLU A 44 -6.57 1.51 18.56
CA GLU A 44 -7.65 1.09 19.46
C GLU A 44 -7.15 0.81 20.88
N LYS A 45 -6.00 0.14 21.00
CA LYS A 45 -5.39 -0.25 22.27
C LYS A 45 -4.67 0.89 22.99
N ALA A 46 -4.32 1.97 22.32
CA ALA A 46 -3.64 3.11 22.93
C ALA A 46 -4.55 3.84 23.92
N GLU A 47 -3.99 4.24 25.05
CA GLU A 47 -4.74 4.76 26.19
C GLU A 47 -5.08 6.25 26.04
N SER A 48 -4.19 7.02 25.41
CA SER A 48 -4.36 8.47 25.25
C SER A 48 -4.57 8.90 23.79
N PRO A 49 -5.30 10.01 23.55
CA PRO A 49 -5.41 10.59 22.22
C PRO A 49 -4.06 10.94 21.58
N ASP A 50 -3.09 11.38 22.37
CA ASP A 50 -1.77 11.73 21.87
C ASP A 50 -1.02 10.50 21.35
N GLN A 51 -1.10 9.38 22.08
CA GLN A 51 -0.55 8.09 21.61
C GLN A 51 -1.21 7.63 20.31
N LYS A 52 -2.54 7.71 20.22
CA LYS A 52 -3.31 7.36 19.02
C LYS A 52 -2.87 8.18 17.81
N ARG A 53 -2.75 9.49 18.00
CA ARG A 53 -2.30 10.43 16.96
C ARG A 53 -0.85 10.15 16.54
N SER A 54 0.04 9.86 17.50
CA SER A 54 1.43 9.49 17.21
C SER A 54 1.50 8.22 16.35
N ILE A 55 0.78 7.16 16.73
CA ILE A 55 0.76 5.89 15.97
C ILE A 55 0.31 6.11 14.52
N LEU A 56 -0.71 6.95 14.31
CA LEU A 56 -1.18 7.29 12.96
C LEU A 56 -0.15 8.11 12.19
N ASN A 57 0.45 9.14 12.81
CA ASN A 57 1.50 9.95 12.18
C ASN A 57 2.70 9.09 11.78
N ASP A 58 3.18 8.24 12.68
CA ASP A 58 4.31 7.35 12.44
C ASP A 58 4.00 6.38 11.30
N SER A 59 2.77 5.86 11.23
CA SER A 59 2.35 5.00 10.12
C SER A 59 2.33 5.75 8.78
N PHE A 60 1.77 6.97 8.74
CA PHE A 60 1.74 7.79 7.54
C PHE A 60 3.14 8.17 7.07
N ASP A 61 4.02 8.55 7.98
CA ASP A 61 5.41 8.87 7.66
C ASP A 61 6.17 7.68 7.09
N ASN A 62 6.02 6.51 7.70
CA ASN A 62 6.63 5.28 7.17
C ASN A 62 6.13 4.93 5.76
N MET A 63 4.83 5.14 5.48
CA MET A 63 4.29 4.93 4.14
C MET A 63 4.83 5.94 3.13
N ILE A 64 4.85 7.23 3.48
CA ILE A 64 5.38 8.31 2.62
C ILE A 64 6.85 8.05 2.29
N ASP A 65 7.68 7.76 3.31
CA ASP A 65 9.10 7.46 3.14
C ASP A 65 9.32 6.24 2.26
N THR A 66 8.48 5.22 2.41
CA THR A 66 8.54 4.02 1.57
C THR A 66 8.22 4.34 0.12
N PHE A 67 7.17 5.13 -0.13
CA PHE A 67 6.83 5.58 -1.48
C PHE A 67 7.95 6.39 -2.12
N ASP A 68 8.60 7.28 -1.36
CA ASP A 68 9.73 8.08 -1.82
C ASP A 68 10.93 7.19 -2.18
N LYS A 69 11.24 6.20 -1.34
CA LYS A 69 12.30 5.20 -1.63
C LYS A 69 12.01 4.43 -2.91
N VAL A 70 10.81 3.87 -3.06
CA VAL A 70 10.45 3.06 -4.24
C VAL A 70 10.47 3.92 -5.51
N SER A 71 9.95 5.15 -5.45
CA SER A 71 9.94 6.05 -6.60
C SER A 71 11.35 6.40 -7.10
N GLY A 72 12.33 6.41 -6.21
CA GLY A 72 13.74 6.63 -6.53
C GLY A 72 14.51 5.40 -7.04
N MET A 73 13.92 4.20 -7.03
CA MET A 73 14.61 2.98 -7.44
C MET A 73 14.80 2.89 -8.95
N LYS A 74 16.00 2.46 -9.38
CA LYS A 74 16.27 2.11 -10.78
C LYS A 74 15.41 0.90 -11.16
N GLY A 75 14.62 1.03 -12.22
CA GLY A 75 13.76 -0.04 -12.73
C GLY A 75 12.27 0.15 -12.45
N VAL A 76 11.87 1.17 -11.68
CA VAL A 76 10.46 1.57 -11.58
C VAL A 76 10.09 2.40 -12.82
N SER A 77 9.08 1.95 -13.57
CA SER A 77 8.57 2.65 -14.75
C SER A 77 7.91 3.99 -14.38
N GLU A 78 7.80 4.92 -15.33
CA GLU A 78 7.14 6.20 -15.10
C GLU A 78 5.65 6.04 -14.73
N ASP A 79 4.95 5.06 -15.33
CA ASP A 79 3.57 4.73 -14.96
C ASP A 79 3.47 4.30 -13.48
N ASN A 80 4.41 3.47 -13.03
CA ASN A 80 4.46 3.06 -11.62
C ASN A 80 4.81 4.23 -10.71
N LYS A 81 5.71 5.13 -11.11
CA LYS A 81 6.00 6.36 -10.34
C LYS A 81 4.79 7.27 -10.23
N ALA A 82 4.02 7.44 -11.31
CA ALA A 82 2.78 8.20 -11.28
C ALA A 82 1.74 7.57 -10.34
N ALA A 83 1.62 6.23 -10.36
CA ALA A 83 0.77 5.52 -9.41
C ALA A 83 1.24 5.71 -7.95
N ILE A 84 2.54 5.55 -7.66
CA ILE A 84 3.10 5.81 -6.33
C ILE A 84 2.80 7.24 -5.88
N ALA A 85 3.03 8.23 -6.75
CA ALA A 85 2.80 9.63 -6.44
C ALA A 85 1.35 9.91 -6.05
N LYS A 86 0.39 9.25 -6.74
CA LYS A 86 -1.03 9.35 -6.39
C LYS A 86 -1.32 8.77 -4.99
N PHE A 87 -0.86 7.55 -4.71
CA PHE A 87 -1.03 6.94 -3.37
C PHE A 87 -0.37 7.76 -2.27
N ARG A 88 0.84 8.26 -2.53
CA ARG A 88 1.56 9.15 -1.62
C ARG A 88 0.76 10.42 -1.33
N SER A 89 0.18 11.06 -2.35
CA SER A 89 -0.66 12.24 -2.17
C SER A 89 -1.84 11.96 -1.25
N THR A 90 -2.51 10.82 -1.43
CA THR A 90 -3.60 10.39 -0.55
C THR A 90 -3.15 10.23 0.90
N ILE A 91 -2.01 9.59 1.16
CA ILE A 91 -1.49 9.46 2.54
C ILE A 91 -1.09 10.82 3.13
N VAL A 92 -0.49 11.70 2.33
CA VAL A 92 -0.16 13.08 2.76
C VAL A 92 -1.44 13.85 3.12
N GLU A 93 -2.51 13.73 2.34
CA GLU A 93 -3.81 14.33 2.65
C GLU A 93 -4.38 13.80 3.96
N LYS A 94 -4.38 12.47 4.20
CA LYS A 94 -4.81 11.90 5.48
C LYS A 94 -3.97 12.39 6.65
N LYS A 95 -2.65 12.52 6.47
CA LYS A 95 -1.76 13.09 7.49
C LYS A 95 -2.12 14.56 7.77
N ASN A 96 -2.43 15.34 6.74
CA ASN A 96 -2.84 16.72 6.91
C ASN A 96 -4.20 16.83 7.60
N GLU A 97 -5.17 16.00 7.23
CA GLU A 97 -6.49 15.91 7.87
C GLU A 97 -6.35 15.54 9.35
N LEU A 98 -5.57 14.50 9.65
CA LEU A 98 -5.28 14.09 11.02
C LEU A 98 -4.86 15.29 11.86
N ASN A 99 -3.86 16.04 11.41
CA ASN A 99 -3.23 17.11 12.17
C ASN A 99 -3.87 18.49 12.01
N GLY A 100 -4.82 18.67 11.09
CA GLY A 100 -5.40 19.97 10.78
C GLY A 100 -4.46 20.92 10.02
N ASN A 101 -3.62 20.37 9.15
CA ASN A 101 -2.71 21.14 8.30
C ASN A 101 -3.37 21.43 6.94
N ASN A 102 -2.77 22.31 6.12
CA ASN A 102 -3.20 22.56 4.73
C ASN A 102 -4.70 22.87 4.55
N GLY A 103 -5.32 23.58 5.50
CA GLY A 103 -6.72 23.98 5.44
C GLY A 103 -7.71 22.96 6.01
N PHE A 104 -7.24 21.80 6.49
CA PHE A 104 -8.08 20.84 7.20
C PHE A 104 -8.31 21.27 8.65
N ALA A 105 -9.48 20.92 9.19
CA ALA A 105 -9.68 20.93 10.63
C ALA A 105 -9.06 19.65 11.22
N ALA A 106 -8.33 19.77 12.33
CA ALA A 106 -7.72 18.62 12.98
C ALA A 106 -8.79 17.61 13.42
N VAL A 107 -8.55 16.33 13.15
CA VAL A 107 -9.39 15.24 13.66
C VAL A 107 -9.48 15.34 15.17
N LYS A 108 -10.70 15.37 15.71
CA LYS A 108 -10.91 15.48 17.16
C LYS A 108 -10.38 14.25 17.89
N ASN A 109 -9.86 14.45 19.10
CA ASN A 109 -9.27 13.38 19.91
C ASN A 109 -10.20 12.18 20.15
N ASN A 110 -11.50 12.42 20.27
CA ASN A 110 -12.51 11.37 20.42
C ASN A 110 -12.92 10.67 19.11
N GLN A 111 -12.40 11.11 17.96
CA GLN A 111 -12.66 10.54 16.63
C GLN A 111 -11.47 9.75 16.08
N LEU A 112 -10.35 9.65 16.80
CA LEU A 112 -9.12 9.04 16.28
C LEU A 112 -9.27 7.56 15.90
N ASN A 113 -10.07 6.78 16.65
CA ASN A 113 -10.37 5.40 16.25
C ASN A 113 -11.19 5.36 14.95
N ASN A 114 -12.26 6.16 14.86
CA ASN A 114 -13.10 6.23 13.67
C ASN A 114 -12.30 6.67 12.44
N PHE A 115 -11.41 7.64 12.63
CA PHE A 115 -10.51 8.09 11.59
C PHE A 115 -9.56 6.97 11.13
N ALA A 116 -9.00 6.18 12.05
CA ALA A 116 -8.17 5.04 11.71
C ALA A 116 -8.93 3.99 10.86
N HIS A 117 -10.18 3.67 11.22
CA HIS A 117 -11.02 2.78 10.42
C HIS A 117 -11.39 3.37 9.06
N TYR A 118 -11.71 4.66 9.00
CA TYR A 118 -12.00 5.36 7.75
C TYR A 118 -10.81 5.28 6.79
N VAL A 119 -9.60 5.57 7.28
CA VAL A 119 -8.38 5.47 6.46
C VAL A 119 -8.12 4.03 6.03
N GLN A 120 -8.32 3.05 6.92
CA GLN A 120 -8.21 1.64 6.54
C GLN A 120 -9.15 1.30 5.38
N GLN A 121 -10.44 1.65 5.51
CA GLN A 121 -11.44 1.36 4.49
C GLN A 121 -11.11 2.05 3.16
N ASP A 122 -10.70 3.31 3.19
CA ASP A 122 -10.32 4.09 2.01
C ASP A 122 -9.14 3.43 1.27
N LEU A 123 -8.14 2.94 2.01
CA LEU A 123 -6.99 2.23 1.44
C LEU A 123 -7.33 0.83 0.92
N GLU A 124 -8.24 0.11 1.58
CA GLU A 124 -8.72 -1.19 1.12
C GLU A 124 -9.56 -1.09 -0.16
N GLN A 125 -10.37 -0.05 -0.31
CA GLN A 125 -11.13 0.21 -1.53
C GLN A 125 -10.22 0.68 -2.68
N ALA A 126 -9.20 1.47 -2.35
CA ALA A 126 -8.19 1.87 -3.33
C ALA A 126 -7.46 0.65 -3.91
N ASP A 127 -7.26 -0.42 -3.13
CA ASP A 127 -6.66 -1.72 -3.51
C ASP A 127 -7.52 -2.54 -4.49
N GLU A 128 -8.86 -2.49 -4.39
CA GLU A 128 -9.75 -3.23 -5.31
C GLU A 128 -9.77 -2.64 -6.73
N THR A 129 -9.37 -1.39 -6.90
CA THR A 129 -9.36 -0.69 -8.20
C THR A 129 -8.00 -0.78 -8.91
N ILE A 130 -7.07 -1.57 -8.37
CA ILE A 130 -5.67 -1.61 -8.78
C ILE A 130 -5.43 -2.61 -9.94
N THR A 131 -4.81 -2.15 -11.02
CA THR A 131 -4.39 -3.01 -12.15
C THR A 131 -3.08 -3.75 -11.87
N ILE A 132 -2.81 -4.83 -12.62
CA ILE A 132 -1.65 -5.75 -12.47
C ILE A 132 -0.29 -5.02 -12.31
N SER A 133 -0.09 -3.86 -12.95
CA SER A 133 1.15 -3.07 -12.87
C SER A 133 1.46 -2.59 -11.44
N VAL A 134 0.43 -2.32 -10.66
CA VAL A 134 0.53 -1.76 -9.31
C VAL A 134 0.60 -2.87 -8.26
N THR A 135 0.17 -4.11 -8.55
CA THR A 135 0.37 -5.26 -7.64
C THR A 135 1.85 -5.56 -7.39
N VAL A 136 2.68 -5.50 -8.44
CA VAL A 136 4.15 -5.68 -8.33
C VAL A 136 4.76 -4.54 -7.51
N LEU A 137 4.26 -3.32 -7.70
CA LEU A 137 4.68 -2.15 -6.95
C LEU A 137 4.33 -2.28 -5.45
N LEU A 138 3.10 -2.72 -5.15
CA LEU A 138 2.62 -2.95 -3.80
C LEU A 138 3.55 -3.93 -3.06
N LEU A 139 3.96 -5.01 -3.73
CA LEU A 139 4.88 -6.01 -3.18
C LEU A 139 6.21 -5.39 -2.74
N ILE A 140 6.81 -4.50 -3.55
CA ILE A 140 8.06 -3.79 -3.20
C ILE A 140 7.83 -2.89 -1.98
N ILE A 141 6.73 -2.13 -1.97
CA ILE A 141 6.38 -1.24 -0.86
C ILE A 141 6.20 -2.02 0.45
N ILE A 142 5.51 -3.15 0.40
CA ILE A 142 5.29 -3.99 1.59
C ILE A 142 6.59 -4.57 2.12
N ILE A 143 7.48 -5.04 1.23
CA ILE A 143 8.79 -5.54 1.67
C ILE A 143 9.52 -4.45 2.46
N LEU A 144 9.47 -3.20 1.99
CA LEU A 144 10.12 -2.08 2.66
C LEU A 144 9.42 -1.61 3.95
N LEU A 145 8.10 -1.77 4.06
CA LEU A 145 7.35 -1.48 5.30
C LEU A 145 7.56 -2.53 6.40
N LEU A 146 7.98 -3.75 6.02
CA LEU A 146 8.22 -4.86 6.94
C LEU A 146 9.69 -5.04 7.33
N LEU A 147 10.61 -4.32 6.67
CA LEU A 147 12.04 -4.27 6.99
C LEU A 147 12.33 -3.19 8.03
#